data_AF-A0A9E1UZ69-F1
#
_entry.id   AF-A0A9E1UZ69-F1
#
_cell.length_a   1.000
_cell.length_b   1.000
_cell.length_c   1.000
_cell.angle_alpha   90.00
_cell.angle_beta   90.00
_cell.angle_gamma   90.00
#
_symmetry.space_group_name_H-M   'P 1'
#
loop_
_entity.id
_entity.type
_entity.pdbx_description
1 polymer ?
#
loop_
_entity_poly.entity_id
_entity_poly.type
_entity_poly.pdbx_seq_one_letter_code
_entity_poly.pdbx_strand_id
1 'polypeptide(L)'
;MRWSIVLMSFALTAQAGVTVEMTSQGQLRSVSVDHQPAAGAISLVVPKPGWAGNFLSSEKLNAPQGSTSGTTQVVRGTAGPADRPVADVVVRRITGDDAVDIVYEFTPRQDLLAAASVVQLMLPIQQLAGKPYLLLDGVASREGVFPKELPNPYTFLSGSGFDQLAWPVQGDTCLVLEPDWSTVDRVSVQDDRQFKGATYQAQLYLHKGRALRKGRTVRARFRLRKASAKALRAEMDRHQAPRRRLRQSLAQRAPAAIRSVTASAQSVPAYGRLEWSVDLAATYDNPFDPEEVRLDALITCPDGQELTVPGFFHCPYQRTLVG
;
A
#
# COMPACT_ATOMS: atom_id res chain seq x y z
N MET A 1 -40.59 -50.76 -14.91
CA MET A 1 -40.01 -50.32 -13.61
C MET A 1 -39.10 -49.13 -13.89
N ARG A 2 -39.48 -47.93 -13.43
CA ARG A 2 -38.72 -46.68 -13.61
C ARG A 2 -37.97 -46.40 -12.31
N TRP A 3 -36.65 -46.26 -12.40
CA TRP A 3 -35.83 -45.78 -11.29
C TRP A 3 -35.73 -44.26 -11.39
N SER A 4 -36.15 -43.57 -10.33
CA SER A 4 -35.96 -42.13 -10.16
C SER A 4 -34.83 -41.92 -9.16
N ILE A 5 -33.79 -41.21 -9.56
CA ILE A 5 -32.77 -40.69 -8.64
C ILE A 5 -33.19 -39.26 -8.29
N VAL A 6 -33.59 -39.07 -7.03
CA VAL A 6 -33.74 -37.73 -6.46
C VAL A 6 -32.37 -37.31 -5.94
N LEU A 7 -31.71 -36.40 -6.64
CA LEU A 7 -30.52 -35.71 -6.13
C LEU A 7 -31.00 -34.58 -5.22
N MET A 8 -30.92 -34.82 -3.92
CA MET A 8 -31.12 -33.81 -2.88
C MET A 8 -29.80 -33.07 -2.69
N SER A 9 -29.69 -31.87 -3.26
CA SER A 9 -28.54 -30.98 -3.05
C SER A 9 -28.56 -30.46 -1.63
N PHE A 10 -27.74 -31.02 -0.74
CA PHE A 10 -27.40 -30.32 0.50
C PHE A 10 -26.58 -29.09 0.12
N ALA A 11 -27.12 -27.90 0.39
CA ALA A 11 -26.31 -26.69 0.41
C ALA A 11 -25.25 -26.90 1.49
N LEU A 12 -24.02 -27.23 1.08
CA LEU A 12 -22.86 -26.95 1.93
C LEU A 12 -22.95 -25.46 2.23
N THR A 13 -23.10 -25.11 3.50
CA THR A 13 -22.88 -23.76 4.01
C THR A 13 -21.48 -23.35 3.54
N ALA A 14 -21.43 -22.59 2.45
CA ALA A 14 -20.19 -22.04 1.94
C ALA A 14 -19.56 -21.23 3.07
N GLN A 15 -18.32 -21.57 3.42
CA GLN A 15 -17.56 -20.85 4.42
C GLN A 15 -17.45 -19.39 3.95
N ALA A 16 -17.93 -18.46 4.77
CA ALA A 16 -18.03 -17.05 4.42
C ALA A 16 -16.62 -16.44 4.31
N GLY A 17 -16.22 -16.10 3.08
CA GLY A 17 -14.90 -15.59 2.73
C GLY A 17 -14.96 -14.51 1.63
N VAL A 18 -13.84 -14.26 0.95
CA VAL A 18 -13.77 -13.30 -0.17
C VAL A 18 -14.26 -13.96 -1.46
N THR A 19 -15.18 -13.32 -2.16
CA THR A 19 -15.66 -13.73 -3.47
C THR A 19 -15.40 -12.63 -4.49
N VAL A 20 -14.89 -13.02 -5.66
CA VAL A 20 -14.73 -12.12 -6.82
C VAL A 20 -15.51 -12.71 -7.98
N GLU A 21 -16.55 -12.03 -8.43
CA GLU A 21 -17.37 -12.48 -9.56
C GLU A 21 -16.60 -12.30 -10.87
N MET A 22 -16.31 -13.41 -11.57
CA MET A 22 -15.72 -13.37 -12.91
C MET A 22 -16.69 -13.92 -13.95
N THR A 23 -17.00 -13.12 -14.97
CA THR A 23 -17.87 -13.54 -16.08
C THR A 23 -17.16 -14.50 -17.03
N SER A 24 -17.94 -15.16 -17.90
CA SER A 24 -17.40 -15.95 -19.01
C SER A 24 -16.55 -15.13 -20.00
N GLN A 25 -16.70 -13.81 -20.00
CA GLN A 25 -15.90 -12.87 -20.80
C GLN A 25 -14.63 -12.40 -20.08
N GLY A 26 -14.36 -12.85 -18.85
CA GLY A 26 -13.17 -12.49 -18.08
C GLY A 26 -13.27 -11.15 -17.35
N GLN A 27 -14.48 -10.58 -17.26
CA GLN A 27 -14.72 -9.36 -16.49
C GLN A 27 -14.81 -9.73 -14.99
N LEU A 28 -14.01 -9.08 -14.16
CA LEU A 28 -14.14 -9.12 -12.71
C LEU A 28 -15.09 -8.01 -12.27
N ARG A 29 -16.34 -8.34 -11.92
CA ARG A 29 -17.42 -7.35 -11.79
C ARG A 29 -17.64 -6.81 -10.38
N SER A 30 -17.45 -7.66 -9.39
CA SER A 30 -17.77 -7.35 -8.01
C SER A 30 -16.84 -8.12 -7.08
N VAL A 31 -16.54 -7.50 -5.95
CA VAL A 31 -15.84 -8.13 -4.83
C VAL A 31 -16.76 -8.06 -3.62
N SER A 32 -16.97 -9.20 -2.98
CA SER A 32 -17.76 -9.31 -1.77
C SER A 32 -16.98 -10.04 -0.68
N VAL A 33 -17.25 -9.70 0.57
CA VAL A 33 -16.77 -10.43 1.75
C VAL A 33 -18.00 -10.86 2.54
N ASP A 34 -18.14 -12.16 2.80
CA ASP A 34 -19.32 -12.71 3.48
C ASP A 34 -20.65 -12.28 2.84
N HIS A 35 -20.69 -12.28 1.51
CA HIS A 35 -21.81 -11.79 0.68
C HIS A 35 -22.11 -10.29 0.77
N GLN A 36 -21.36 -9.52 1.57
CA GLN A 36 -21.47 -8.07 1.61
C GLN A 36 -20.62 -7.43 0.50
N PRO A 37 -21.17 -6.50 -0.30
CA PRO A 37 -20.39 -5.78 -1.29
C PRO A 37 -19.24 -5.02 -0.62
N ALA A 38 -18.02 -5.23 -1.12
CA ALA A 38 -16.80 -4.65 -0.54
C ALA A 38 -16.03 -3.77 -1.54
N ALA A 39 -16.14 -4.10 -2.84
CA ALA A 39 -15.64 -3.29 -3.93
C ALA A 39 -16.35 -3.66 -5.25
N GLY A 40 -16.23 -2.79 -6.25
CA GLY A 40 -16.81 -2.98 -7.58
C GLY A 40 -15.86 -3.69 -8.53
N ALA A 41 -15.93 -3.30 -9.80
CA ALA A 41 -15.18 -3.95 -10.88
C ALA A 41 -13.67 -3.81 -10.69
N ILE A 42 -12.96 -4.83 -11.19
CA ILE A 42 -11.50 -4.84 -11.33
C ILE A 42 -11.18 -4.90 -12.81
N SER A 43 -10.44 -3.93 -13.33
CA SER A 43 -10.07 -3.90 -14.75
C SER A 43 -8.60 -3.55 -14.96
N LEU A 44 -7.97 -4.22 -15.92
CA LEU A 44 -6.67 -3.83 -16.45
C LEU A 44 -6.90 -2.83 -17.57
N VAL A 45 -6.23 -1.68 -17.50
CA VAL A 45 -6.18 -0.68 -18.56
C VAL A 45 -4.75 -0.33 -18.93
N VAL A 46 -4.53 -0.04 -20.22
CA VAL A 46 -3.28 0.52 -20.73
C VAL A 46 -3.62 1.81 -21.47
N PRO A 47 -3.58 2.97 -20.78
CA PRO A 47 -3.92 4.24 -21.40
C PRO A 47 -2.88 4.69 -22.43
N LYS A 48 -3.36 5.37 -23.47
CA LYS A 48 -2.51 6.05 -24.45
C LYS A 48 -1.81 7.27 -23.80
N PRO A 49 -0.69 7.75 -24.37
CA PRO A 49 -0.05 8.99 -23.90
C PRO A 49 -1.05 10.15 -23.79
N GLY A 50 -0.87 10.98 -22.76
CA GLY A 50 -1.80 12.08 -22.47
C GLY A 50 -3.19 11.63 -22.01
N TRP A 51 -3.37 10.35 -21.65
CA TRP A 51 -4.65 9.77 -21.21
C TRP A 51 -5.77 9.87 -22.26
N ALA A 52 -5.40 9.94 -23.55
CA ALA A 52 -6.33 10.03 -24.68
C ALA A 52 -6.98 8.67 -25.04
N GLY A 53 -7.68 8.07 -24.07
CA GLY A 53 -8.27 6.74 -24.18
C GLY A 53 -7.25 5.61 -23.96
N ASN A 54 -7.64 4.38 -24.33
CA ASN A 54 -6.90 3.17 -23.99
C ASN A 54 -6.41 2.41 -25.23
N PHE A 55 -5.20 1.84 -25.16
CA PHE A 55 -4.78 0.76 -26.06
C PHE A 55 -5.48 -0.55 -25.68
N LEU A 56 -5.57 -0.83 -24.37
CA LEU A 56 -6.15 -2.05 -23.81
C LEU A 56 -7.13 -1.70 -22.70
N SER A 57 -8.26 -2.41 -22.67
CA SER A 57 -9.12 -2.56 -21.50
C SER A 57 -9.55 -4.03 -21.40
N SER A 58 -9.43 -4.63 -20.20
CA SER A 58 -9.86 -6.01 -19.97
C SER A 58 -11.39 -6.16 -19.87
N GLU A 59 -12.14 -5.06 -19.85
CA GLU A 59 -13.60 -5.12 -19.81
C GLU A 59 -14.21 -5.59 -21.14
N LYS A 60 -13.48 -5.44 -22.25
CA LYS A 60 -13.95 -5.79 -23.59
C LYS A 60 -12.88 -6.61 -24.32
N LEU A 61 -12.75 -7.87 -23.90
CA LEU A 61 -11.90 -8.84 -24.59
C LEU A 61 -12.59 -9.34 -25.87
N ASN A 62 -11.83 -9.43 -26.95
CA ASN A 62 -12.24 -10.09 -28.18
C ASN A 62 -12.03 -11.60 -28.05
N ALA A 63 -12.99 -12.38 -28.55
CA ALA A 63 -13.00 -13.84 -28.55
C ALA A 63 -12.57 -14.48 -27.21
N PRO A 64 -13.22 -14.12 -26.08
CA PRO A 64 -12.83 -14.64 -24.78
C PRO A 64 -13.10 -16.16 -24.69
N GLN A 65 -12.11 -16.88 -24.18
CA GLN A 65 -12.17 -18.32 -23.94
C GLN A 65 -11.88 -18.59 -22.46
N GLY A 66 -12.87 -19.13 -21.77
CA GLY A 66 -12.80 -19.44 -20.34
C GLY A 66 -12.54 -20.92 -20.09
N SER A 67 -11.79 -21.21 -19.03
CA SER A 67 -11.61 -22.56 -18.49
C SER A 67 -11.61 -22.51 -16.97
N THR A 68 -12.20 -23.51 -16.32
CA THR A 68 -12.20 -23.67 -14.86
C THR A 68 -11.60 -25.03 -14.52
N SER A 69 -10.64 -25.05 -13.58
CA SER A 69 -10.06 -26.28 -13.04
C SER A 69 -9.83 -26.10 -11.54
N GLY A 70 -10.52 -26.92 -10.73
CA GLY A 70 -10.52 -26.78 -9.28
C GLY A 70 -10.94 -25.37 -8.87
N THR A 71 -10.09 -24.71 -8.08
CA THR A 71 -10.32 -23.33 -7.59
C THR A 71 -9.87 -22.25 -8.56
N THR A 72 -9.29 -22.62 -9.70
CA THR A 72 -8.73 -21.67 -10.68
C THR A 72 -9.68 -21.48 -11.85
N GLN A 73 -10.00 -20.24 -12.15
CA GLN A 73 -10.69 -19.84 -13.36
C GLN A 73 -9.76 -18.95 -14.19
N VAL A 74 -9.64 -19.25 -15.48
CA VAL A 74 -8.81 -18.51 -16.43
C VAL A 74 -9.66 -18.09 -17.60
N VAL A 75 -9.55 -16.82 -18.01
CA VAL A 75 -10.09 -16.33 -19.28
C VAL A 75 -8.96 -15.77 -20.11
N ARG A 76 -8.94 -16.13 -21.39
CA ARG A 76 -7.97 -15.66 -22.39
C ARG A 76 -8.71 -14.94 -23.49
N GLY A 77 -8.14 -13.89 -24.03
CA GLY A 77 -8.68 -13.19 -25.19
C GLY A 77 -7.67 -12.20 -25.74
N THR A 78 -8.10 -11.31 -26.62
CA THR A 78 -7.26 -10.20 -27.10
C THR A 78 -7.92 -8.86 -26.79
N ALA A 79 -7.13 -7.81 -26.72
CA ALA A 79 -7.63 -6.44 -26.51
C ALA A 79 -7.23 -5.51 -27.66
N GLY A 80 -7.99 -4.43 -27.83
CA GLY A 80 -7.88 -3.50 -28.95
C GLY A 80 -8.95 -3.74 -30.03
N PRO A 81 -8.82 -3.08 -31.20
CA PRO A 81 -9.71 -3.33 -32.35
C PRO A 81 -9.76 -4.82 -32.70
N ALA A 82 -10.95 -5.35 -33.00
CA ALA A 82 -11.14 -6.78 -33.22
C ALA A 82 -10.40 -7.30 -34.47
N ASP A 83 -10.31 -6.48 -35.51
CA ASP A 83 -9.58 -6.73 -36.76
C ASP A 83 -8.06 -6.62 -36.59
N ARG A 84 -7.61 -5.79 -35.63
CA ARG A 84 -6.19 -5.59 -35.33
C ARG A 84 -5.91 -5.52 -33.82
N PRO A 85 -5.94 -6.66 -33.11
CA PRO A 85 -5.70 -6.67 -31.68
C PRO A 85 -4.28 -6.23 -31.32
N VAL A 86 -4.15 -5.47 -30.24
CA VAL A 86 -2.87 -4.88 -29.80
C VAL A 86 -2.15 -5.72 -28.75
N ALA A 87 -2.87 -6.61 -28.05
CA ALA A 87 -2.29 -7.48 -27.04
C ALA A 87 -3.13 -8.75 -26.82
N ASP A 88 -2.45 -9.84 -26.47
CA ASP A 88 -3.04 -11.03 -25.88
C ASP A 88 -3.23 -10.79 -24.38
N VAL A 89 -4.37 -11.19 -23.81
CA VAL A 89 -4.71 -10.94 -22.40
C VAL A 89 -5.13 -12.24 -21.73
N VAL A 90 -4.64 -12.44 -20.50
CA VAL A 90 -5.03 -13.53 -19.62
C VAL A 90 -5.48 -12.93 -18.29
N VAL A 91 -6.66 -13.33 -17.85
CA VAL A 91 -7.19 -13.03 -16.52
C VAL A 91 -7.31 -14.34 -15.77
N ARG A 92 -6.71 -14.44 -14.60
CA ARG A 92 -6.78 -15.62 -13.73
C ARG A 92 -7.26 -15.21 -12.35
N ARG A 93 -8.25 -15.95 -11.87
CA ARG A 93 -8.79 -15.88 -10.51
C ARG A 93 -8.56 -17.21 -9.83
N ILE A 94 -7.88 -17.23 -8.69
CA ILE A 94 -7.61 -18.43 -7.89
C ILE A 94 -8.30 -18.23 -6.54
N THR A 95 -9.34 -19.01 -6.27
CA THR A 95 -10.10 -18.93 -5.03
C THR A 95 -9.44 -19.80 -3.95
N GLY A 96 -9.21 -19.24 -2.77
CA GLY A 96 -8.92 -19.98 -1.54
C GLY A 96 -10.05 -19.79 -0.54
N ASP A 97 -9.85 -20.28 0.68
CA ASP A 97 -10.91 -20.30 1.71
C ASP A 97 -11.30 -18.88 2.15
N ASP A 98 -10.33 -18.00 2.42
CA ASP A 98 -10.55 -16.62 2.88
C ASP A 98 -9.89 -15.56 1.97
N ALA A 99 -9.40 -15.98 0.81
CA ALA A 99 -8.64 -15.12 -0.10
C ALA A 99 -8.87 -15.48 -1.56
N VAL A 100 -8.65 -14.50 -2.43
CA VAL A 100 -8.65 -14.65 -3.88
C VAL A 100 -7.36 -14.03 -4.43
N ASP A 101 -6.54 -14.84 -5.08
CA ASP A 101 -5.40 -14.37 -5.87
C ASP A 101 -5.89 -14.00 -7.27
N ILE A 102 -5.55 -12.79 -7.74
CA ILE A 102 -5.87 -12.30 -9.07
C ILE A 102 -4.56 -12.08 -9.83
N VAL A 103 -4.53 -12.57 -11.06
CA VAL A 103 -3.42 -12.35 -11.99
C VAL A 103 -3.96 -11.81 -13.30
N TYR A 104 -3.48 -10.63 -13.69
CA TYR A 104 -3.59 -10.14 -15.05
C TYR A 104 -2.26 -10.34 -15.77
N GLU A 105 -2.31 -10.85 -16.99
CA GLU A 105 -1.17 -10.87 -17.90
C GLU A 105 -1.59 -10.28 -19.23
N PHE A 106 -0.73 -9.50 -19.84
CA PHE A 106 -0.90 -9.14 -21.24
C PHE A 106 0.42 -9.14 -21.99
N THR A 107 0.37 -9.57 -23.25
CA THR A 107 1.54 -9.63 -24.14
C THR A 107 1.28 -8.74 -25.34
N PRO A 108 1.99 -7.60 -25.48
CA PRO A 108 1.83 -6.70 -26.62
C PRO A 108 2.17 -7.41 -27.94
N ARG A 109 1.35 -7.21 -28.97
CA ARG A 109 1.59 -7.71 -30.33
C ARG A 109 2.45 -6.75 -31.17
N GLN A 110 2.69 -5.56 -30.64
CA GLN A 110 3.54 -4.51 -31.19
C GLN A 110 4.18 -3.71 -30.05
N ASP A 111 5.21 -2.93 -30.37
CA ASP A 111 5.76 -1.95 -29.43
C ASP A 111 4.73 -0.84 -29.18
N LEU A 112 4.53 -0.48 -27.91
CA LEU A 112 3.62 0.58 -27.49
C LEU A 112 4.30 1.49 -26.47
N LEU A 113 4.09 2.79 -26.62
CA LEU A 113 4.38 3.77 -25.60
C LEU A 113 3.07 4.15 -24.91
N ALA A 114 2.82 3.60 -23.74
CA ALA A 114 1.64 3.85 -22.92
C ALA A 114 1.90 4.95 -21.88
N ALA A 115 0.84 5.61 -21.39
CA ALA A 115 0.96 6.49 -20.24
C ALA A 115 1.32 5.68 -18.98
N ALA A 116 0.67 4.52 -18.81
CA ALA A 116 0.91 3.54 -17.76
C ALA A 116 0.24 2.19 -18.15
N SER A 117 0.48 1.16 -17.34
CA SER A 117 -0.34 -0.05 -17.29
C SER A 117 -0.84 -0.15 -15.87
N VAL A 118 -2.16 -0.23 -15.69
CA VAL A 118 -2.80 -0.05 -14.39
C VAL A 118 -3.91 -1.08 -14.21
N VAL A 119 -3.93 -1.75 -13.07
CA VAL A 119 -5.14 -2.45 -12.61
C VAL A 119 -5.92 -1.50 -11.71
N GLN A 120 -7.19 -1.29 -12.03
CA GLN A 120 -8.10 -0.40 -11.32
C GLN A 120 -9.11 -1.24 -10.54
N LEU A 121 -9.31 -0.94 -9.27
CA LEU A 121 -10.35 -1.51 -8.41
C LEU A 121 -11.29 -0.38 -7.97
N MET A 122 -12.57 -0.52 -8.29
CA MET A 122 -13.59 0.48 -7.96
C MET A 122 -13.99 0.37 -6.49
N LEU A 123 -13.90 1.46 -5.74
CA LEU A 123 -14.24 1.53 -4.33
C LEU A 123 -15.46 2.45 -4.13
N PRO A 124 -16.59 1.95 -3.62
CA PRO A 124 -17.84 2.73 -3.57
C PRO A 124 -17.78 3.87 -2.54
N ILE A 125 -17.90 5.12 -3.01
CA ILE A 125 -17.88 6.32 -2.13
C ILE A 125 -18.98 6.25 -1.08
N GLN A 126 -20.19 5.82 -1.47
CA GLN A 126 -21.35 5.75 -0.57
C GLN A 126 -21.08 4.89 0.68
N GLN A 127 -20.22 3.87 0.57
CA GLN A 127 -19.89 2.97 1.68
C GLN A 127 -18.67 3.45 2.47
N LEU A 128 -17.70 4.05 1.78
CA LEU A 128 -16.37 4.32 2.32
C LEU A 128 -16.13 5.76 2.75
N ALA A 129 -16.88 6.74 2.26
CA ALA A 129 -16.66 8.15 2.59
C ALA A 129 -16.67 8.39 4.11
N GLY A 130 -15.57 8.97 4.63
CA GLY A 130 -15.36 9.22 6.05
C GLY A 130 -15.00 7.99 6.88
N LYS A 131 -14.90 6.80 6.28
CA LYS A 131 -14.41 5.59 6.93
C LYS A 131 -12.89 5.55 6.93
N PRO A 132 -12.27 4.88 7.91
CA PRO A 132 -10.83 4.70 7.89
C PRO A 132 -10.40 3.66 6.85
N TYR A 133 -9.20 3.83 6.31
CA TYR A 133 -8.42 2.76 5.69
C TYR A 133 -7.17 2.51 6.52
N LEU A 134 -6.69 1.27 6.52
CA LEU A 134 -5.47 0.87 7.21
C LEU A 134 -4.39 0.56 6.17
N LEU A 135 -3.24 1.22 6.30
CA LEU A 135 -2.04 0.93 5.53
C LEU A 135 -1.05 0.23 6.46
N LEU A 136 -0.77 -1.05 6.22
CA LEU A 136 0.21 -1.81 7.00
C LEU A 136 1.53 -1.83 6.24
N ASP A 137 2.56 -1.31 6.88
CA ASP A 137 3.91 -1.13 6.33
C ASP A 137 4.93 -1.19 7.48
N GLY A 138 4.95 -2.31 8.20
CA GLY A 138 5.77 -2.47 9.40
C GLY A 138 5.66 -1.29 10.38
N VAL A 139 6.79 -0.65 10.67
CA VAL A 139 6.90 0.54 11.55
C VAL A 139 6.30 1.83 10.99
N ALA A 140 6.02 1.88 9.69
CA ALA A 140 5.41 3.00 8.98
C ALA A 140 3.89 2.81 8.77
N SER A 141 3.32 1.72 9.32
CA SER A 141 1.89 1.48 9.29
C SER A 141 1.11 2.70 9.81
N ARG A 142 -0.01 3.03 9.16
CA ARG A 142 -0.83 4.19 9.52
C ARG A 142 -2.31 3.99 9.17
N GLU A 143 -3.16 4.72 9.86
CA GLU A 143 -4.58 4.85 9.53
C GLU A 143 -4.79 6.16 8.77
N GLY A 144 -5.55 6.10 7.68
CA GLY A 144 -6.01 7.27 6.94
C GLY A 144 -7.52 7.25 6.80
N VAL A 145 -8.09 8.26 6.14
CA VAL A 145 -9.54 8.39 6.00
C VAL A 145 -9.89 8.59 4.52
N PHE A 146 -10.91 7.87 4.06
CA PHE A 146 -11.52 8.12 2.74
C PHE A 146 -12.21 9.50 2.75
N PRO A 147 -11.83 10.44 1.86
CA PRO A 147 -12.31 11.82 1.92
C PRO A 147 -13.82 11.96 1.72
N LYS A 148 -14.56 12.59 2.64
CA LYS A 148 -16.00 12.86 2.43
C LYS A 148 -16.26 13.85 1.30
N GLU A 149 -15.33 14.76 1.07
CA GLU A 149 -15.34 15.76 0.00
C GLU A 149 -14.14 15.52 -0.93
N LEU A 150 -14.22 16.03 -2.16
CA LEU A 150 -13.14 15.88 -3.14
C LEU A 150 -11.86 16.56 -2.61
N PRO A 151 -10.78 15.82 -2.31
CA PRO A 151 -9.56 16.42 -1.80
C PRO A 151 -8.76 17.08 -2.93
N ASN A 152 -7.83 17.97 -2.55
CA ASN A 152 -6.79 18.49 -3.43
C ASN A 152 -5.41 18.23 -2.79
N PRO A 153 -4.56 17.36 -3.36
CA PRO A 153 -4.76 16.61 -4.61
C PRO A 153 -5.87 15.55 -4.50
N TYR A 154 -6.54 15.24 -5.62
CA TYR A 154 -7.59 14.22 -5.70
C TYR A 154 -7.05 12.79 -5.50
N THR A 155 -5.73 12.58 -5.57
CA THR A 155 -5.04 11.37 -5.13
C THR A 155 -4.61 11.54 -3.68
N PHE A 156 -5.26 10.83 -2.76
CA PHE A 156 -5.05 11.00 -1.31
C PHE A 156 -4.22 9.87 -0.68
N LEU A 157 -3.94 8.81 -1.43
CA LEU A 157 -2.99 7.77 -1.06
C LEU A 157 -2.13 7.43 -2.27
N SER A 158 -0.81 7.35 -2.09
CA SER A 158 0.11 6.86 -3.11
C SER A 158 1.36 6.34 -2.42
N GLY A 159 1.78 5.12 -2.74
CA GLY A 159 2.93 4.49 -2.09
C GLY A 159 3.32 3.16 -2.72
N SER A 160 4.48 2.66 -2.32
CA SER A 160 5.02 1.37 -2.71
C SER A 160 5.60 0.64 -1.49
N GLY A 161 5.78 -0.68 -1.59
CA GLY A 161 6.49 -1.48 -0.58
C GLY A 161 5.71 -1.80 0.69
N PHE A 162 4.50 -1.29 0.88
CA PHE A 162 3.65 -1.64 2.03
C PHE A 162 3.08 -3.05 1.91
N ASP A 163 2.84 -3.73 3.02
CA ASP A 163 2.34 -5.10 3.03
C ASP A 163 0.87 -5.18 2.62
N GLN A 164 0.05 -4.29 3.16
CA GLN A 164 -1.41 -4.37 3.04
C GLN A 164 -2.08 -3.00 2.97
N LEU A 165 -3.14 -2.90 2.16
CA LEU A 165 -4.12 -1.81 2.21
C LEU A 165 -5.49 -2.40 2.53
N ALA A 166 -6.12 -1.98 3.62
CA ALA A 166 -7.40 -2.51 4.06
C ALA A 166 -8.46 -1.42 4.23
N TRP A 167 -9.72 -1.77 3.95
CA TRP A 167 -10.88 -0.89 4.18
C TRP A 167 -12.07 -1.69 4.74
N PRO A 168 -12.96 -1.04 5.49
CA PRO A 168 -14.09 -1.71 6.13
C PRO A 168 -15.14 -2.15 5.12
N VAL A 169 -15.76 -3.30 5.41
CA VAL A 169 -16.93 -3.84 4.69
C VAL A 169 -18.16 -3.73 5.59
N GLN A 170 -18.17 -4.46 6.71
CA GLN A 170 -19.25 -4.44 7.69
C GLN A 170 -18.74 -4.83 9.08
N GLY A 171 -19.17 -4.11 10.12
CA GLY A 171 -18.73 -4.39 11.50
C GLY A 171 -17.21 -4.29 11.62
N ASP A 172 -16.58 -5.36 12.13
CA ASP A 172 -15.13 -5.48 12.25
C ASP A 172 -14.47 -6.10 10.99
N THR A 173 -15.24 -6.48 9.97
CA THR A 173 -14.72 -7.11 8.76
C THR A 173 -14.16 -6.08 7.78
N CYS A 174 -12.94 -6.32 7.31
CA CYS A 174 -12.25 -5.58 6.27
C CYS A 174 -11.97 -6.44 5.05
N LEU A 175 -11.96 -5.80 3.88
CA LEU A 175 -11.30 -6.32 2.69
C LEU A 175 -9.86 -5.79 2.67
N VAL A 176 -8.91 -6.69 2.41
CA VAL A 176 -7.48 -6.40 2.37
C VAL A 176 -6.95 -6.64 0.97
N LEU A 177 -6.26 -5.65 0.42
CA LEU A 177 -5.46 -5.73 -0.79
C LEU A 177 -3.99 -5.94 -0.42
N GLU A 178 -3.40 -7.00 -0.96
CA GLU A 178 -1.98 -7.35 -0.81
C GLU A 178 -1.32 -7.33 -2.20
N PRO A 179 -0.60 -6.26 -2.56
CA PRO A 179 0.09 -6.18 -3.85
C PRO A 179 1.28 -7.14 -3.90
N ASP A 180 1.50 -7.81 -5.04
CA ASP A 180 2.78 -8.47 -5.32
C ASP A 180 3.74 -7.44 -5.92
N TRP A 181 4.60 -6.86 -5.08
CA TRP A 181 5.57 -5.83 -5.45
C TRP A 181 6.62 -6.29 -6.48
N SER A 182 6.75 -7.59 -6.75
CA SER A 182 7.56 -8.06 -7.89
C SER A 182 6.91 -7.75 -9.26
N THR A 183 5.61 -7.44 -9.26
CA THR A 183 4.81 -7.13 -10.46
C THR A 183 4.21 -5.71 -10.44
N VAL A 184 3.99 -5.16 -9.25
CA VAL A 184 3.42 -3.82 -9.01
C VAL A 184 4.54 -2.86 -8.63
N ASP A 185 4.54 -1.68 -9.25
CA ASP A 185 5.48 -0.58 -8.96
C ASP A 185 4.94 0.33 -7.84
N ARG A 186 3.64 0.64 -7.89
CA ARG A 186 2.99 1.57 -6.97
C ARG A 186 1.51 1.28 -6.84
N VAL A 187 0.95 1.52 -5.66
CA VAL A 187 -0.50 1.63 -5.46
C VAL A 187 -0.87 3.07 -5.14
N SER A 188 -1.87 3.59 -5.84
CA SER A 188 -2.47 4.90 -5.56
C SER A 188 -3.97 4.75 -5.35
N VAL A 189 -4.56 5.58 -4.50
CA VAL A 189 -6.02 5.70 -4.37
C VAL A 189 -6.40 7.14 -4.70
N GLN A 190 -7.22 7.28 -5.73
CA GLN A 190 -7.72 8.55 -6.20
C GLN A 190 -9.24 8.65 -6.02
N ASP A 191 -9.72 9.88 -5.98
CA ASP A 191 -11.14 10.21 -5.94
C ASP A 191 -11.64 10.55 -7.35
N ASP A 192 -12.48 9.68 -7.92
CA ASP A 192 -12.97 9.87 -9.29
C ASP A 192 -14.04 10.95 -9.39
N ARG A 193 -14.48 11.58 -8.29
CA ARG A 193 -15.35 12.78 -8.36
C ARG A 193 -14.70 13.91 -9.16
N GLN A 194 -13.36 13.98 -9.18
CA GLN A 194 -12.60 14.87 -10.08
C GLN A 194 -12.99 14.67 -11.56
N PHE A 195 -13.36 13.44 -11.93
CA PHE A 195 -13.75 13.04 -13.28
C PHE A 195 -15.27 12.77 -13.39
N LYS A 196 -16.08 13.32 -12.47
CA LYS A 196 -17.53 13.11 -12.38
C LYS A 196 -17.95 11.65 -12.10
N GLY A 197 -17.03 10.83 -11.59
CA GLY A 197 -17.31 9.48 -11.09
C GLY A 197 -17.90 9.48 -9.68
N ALA A 198 -18.40 8.32 -9.25
CA ALA A 198 -19.00 8.10 -7.92
C ALA A 198 -18.21 7.08 -7.08
N THR A 199 -16.93 6.89 -7.41
CA THR A 199 -16.04 5.88 -6.81
C THR A 199 -14.73 6.52 -6.38
N TYR A 200 -14.09 5.98 -5.36
CA TYR A 200 -12.63 6.03 -5.30
C TYR A 200 -12.10 4.92 -6.19
N GLN A 201 -10.85 5.05 -6.62
CA GLN A 201 -10.21 4.06 -7.47
C GLN A 201 -8.84 3.73 -6.90
N ALA A 202 -8.69 2.49 -6.43
CA ALA A 202 -7.38 1.93 -6.13
C ALA A 202 -6.72 1.49 -7.43
N GLN A 203 -5.55 2.04 -7.72
CA GLN A 203 -4.79 1.86 -8.95
C GLN A 203 -3.47 1.17 -8.63
N LEU A 204 -3.28 -0.05 -9.13
CA LEU A 204 -2.02 -0.78 -9.08
C LEU A 204 -1.26 -0.50 -10.38
N TYR A 205 -0.26 0.37 -10.32
CA TYR A 205 0.63 0.67 -11.44
C TYR A 205 1.65 -0.47 -11.59
N LEU A 206 1.81 -0.97 -12.81
CA LEU A 206 2.63 -2.15 -13.07
C LEU A 206 4.07 -1.80 -13.46
N HIS A 207 5.01 -2.67 -13.07
CA HIS A 207 6.39 -2.59 -13.55
C HIS A 207 6.43 -2.64 -15.07
N LYS A 208 7.32 -1.83 -15.66
CA LYS A 208 7.47 -1.70 -17.13
C LYS A 208 6.15 -1.30 -17.84
N GLY A 209 5.22 -0.67 -17.13
CA GLY A 209 3.90 -0.34 -17.66
C GLY A 209 3.83 0.75 -18.73
N ARG A 210 4.95 1.40 -19.10
CA ARG A 210 4.98 2.52 -20.06
C ARG A 210 5.58 2.14 -21.41
N ALA A 211 6.79 1.60 -21.43
CA ALA A 211 7.47 1.17 -22.65
C ALA A 211 7.26 -0.33 -22.86
N LEU A 212 6.17 -0.68 -23.55
CA LEU A 212 5.74 -2.05 -23.77
C LEU A 212 6.37 -2.59 -25.04
N ARG A 213 7.13 -3.68 -24.93
CA ARG A 213 7.80 -4.33 -26.07
C ARG A 213 6.97 -5.48 -26.61
N LYS A 214 6.92 -5.62 -27.93
CA LYS A 214 6.30 -6.75 -28.62
C LYS A 214 6.81 -8.07 -28.03
N GLY A 215 5.87 -8.97 -27.73
CA GLY A 215 6.17 -10.31 -27.22
C GLY A 215 6.66 -10.36 -25.77
N ARG A 216 6.80 -9.22 -25.07
CA ARG A 216 7.19 -9.20 -23.65
C ARG A 216 5.96 -9.08 -22.77
N THR A 217 5.64 -10.15 -22.06
CA THR A 217 4.51 -10.19 -21.14
C THR A 217 4.71 -9.24 -19.95
N VAL A 218 3.69 -8.45 -19.65
CA VAL A 218 3.55 -7.69 -18.42
C VAL A 218 2.53 -8.41 -17.54
N ARG A 219 2.81 -8.46 -16.24
CA ARG A 219 2.00 -9.16 -15.26
C ARG A 219 1.63 -8.20 -14.13
N ALA A 220 0.41 -8.38 -13.61
CA ALA A 220 -0.02 -7.84 -12.33
C ALA A 220 -0.49 -9.01 -11.46
N ARG A 221 0.02 -9.12 -10.24
CA ARG A 221 -0.50 -10.05 -9.24
C ARG A 221 -0.83 -9.28 -7.96
N PHE A 222 -1.95 -9.64 -7.36
CA PHE A 222 -2.34 -9.17 -6.04
C PHE A 222 -3.32 -10.16 -5.44
N ARG A 223 -3.43 -10.13 -4.11
CA ARG A 223 -4.38 -10.92 -3.36
C ARG A 223 -5.40 -10.02 -2.70
N LEU A 224 -6.64 -10.49 -2.69
CA LEU A 224 -7.73 -9.93 -1.91
C LEU A 224 -8.07 -10.92 -0.81
N ARG A 225 -8.10 -10.50 0.45
CA ARG A 225 -8.48 -11.37 1.55
C ARG A 225 -9.32 -10.67 2.61
N LYS A 226 -9.96 -11.47 3.44
CA LYS A 226 -10.71 -11.02 4.60
C LYS A 226 -9.77 -10.79 5.79
N ALA A 227 -10.11 -9.80 6.62
CA ALA A 227 -9.45 -9.60 7.90
C ALA A 227 -10.38 -8.92 8.91
N SER A 228 -10.00 -8.99 10.18
CA SER A 228 -10.59 -8.18 11.25
C SER A 228 -9.85 -6.84 11.36
N ALA A 229 -10.57 -5.72 11.45
CA ALA A 229 -9.98 -4.40 11.67
C ALA A 229 -9.25 -4.35 13.03
N LYS A 230 -9.80 -4.99 14.06
CA LYS A 230 -9.13 -5.18 15.36
C LYS A 230 -7.80 -5.93 15.22
N ALA A 231 -7.77 -7.03 14.45
CA ALA A 231 -6.55 -7.80 14.25
C ALA A 231 -5.48 -7.00 13.50
N LEU A 232 -5.87 -6.27 12.45
CA LEU A 232 -4.99 -5.39 11.69
C LEU A 232 -4.41 -4.27 12.57
N ARG A 233 -5.23 -3.59 13.37
CA ARG A 233 -4.73 -2.55 14.29
C ARG A 233 -3.79 -3.11 15.35
N ALA A 234 -4.09 -4.30 15.89
CA ALA A 234 -3.19 -4.96 16.83
C ALA A 234 -1.83 -5.31 16.18
N GLU A 235 -1.81 -5.63 14.89
CA GLU A 235 -0.56 -5.83 14.14
C GLU A 235 0.22 -4.52 13.98
N MET A 236 -0.45 -3.44 13.59
CA MET A 236 0.15 -2.10 13.51
C MET A 236 0.77 -1.69 14.85
N ASP A 237 0.04 -1.89 15.95
CA ASP A 237 0.51 -1.59 17.31
C ASP A 237 1.75 -2.41 17.68
N ARG A 238 1.80 -3.70 17.31
CA ARG A 238 2.99 -4.54 17.55
C ARG A 238 4.21 -4.02 16.81
N HIS A 239 4.06 -3.60 15.55
CA HIS A 239 5.16 -3.05 14.77
C HIS A 239 5.65 -1.69 15.29
N GLN A 240 4.74 -0.86 15.80
CA GLN A 240 5.10 0.46 16.35
C GLN A 240 5.60 0.42 17.80
N ALA A 241 5.26 -0.63 18.56
CA ALA A 241 5.58 -0.73 19.99
C ALA A 241 7.08 -0.58 20.33
N PRO A 242 8.05 -1.13 19.57
CA PRO A 242 9.47 -0.90 19.84
C PRO A 242 9.86 0.59 19.77
N ARG A 243 9.40 1.32 18.75
CA ARG A 243 9.65 2.76 18.61
C ARG A 243 8.99 3.56 19.72
N ARG A 244 7.75 3.21 20.09
CA ARG A 244 7.04 3.85 21.19
C ARG A 244 7.77 3.64 22.52
N ARG A 245 8.24 2.41 22.80
CA ARG A 245 9.04 2.10 23.99
C ARG A 245 10.34 2.90 24.03
N LEU A 246 11.05 3.00 22.90
CA LEU A 246 12.28 3.81 22.81
C LEU A 246 12.01 5.29 23.10
N ARG A 247 10.99 5.89 22.46
CA ARG A 247 10.59 7.28 22.74
C ARG A 247 10.24 7.48 24.22
N GLN A 248 9.42 6.59 24.79
CA GLN A 248 9.06 6.65 26.21
C GLN A 248 10.26 6.51 27.15
N SER A 249 11.23 5.66 26.84
CA SER A 249 12.44 5.51 27.66
C SER A 249 13.37 6.71 27.60
N LEU A 250 13.29 7.51 26.52
CA LEU A 250 14.13 8.68 26.30
C LEU A 250 13.45 9.98 26.74
N ALA A 251 12.12 10.01 26.86
CA ALA A 251 11.39 11.19 27.29
C ALA A 251 11.78 11.61 28.72
N GLN A 252 11.83 12.93 28.94
CA GLN A 252 12.14 13.52 30.23
C GLN A 252 11.06 14.54 30.61
N ARG A 253 10.80 14.66 31.92
CA ARG A 253 9.93 15.68 32.51
C ARG A 253 10.67 16.33 33.68
N ALA A 254 11.41 17.39 33.39
CA ALA A 254 12.12 18.18 34.39
C ALA A 254 12.16 19.66 33.99
N PRO A 255 12.28 20.59 34.96
CA PRO A 255 12.61 21.98 34.68
C PRO A 255 13.93 22.08 33.90
N ALA A 256 13.99 23.02 32.96
CA ALA A 256 15.19 23.25 32.15
C ALA A 256 16.39 23.65 33.04
N ALA A 257 17.45 22.86 33.04
CA ALA A 257 18.68 23.13 33.78
C ALA A 257 19.88 22.39 33.19
N ILE A 258 21.02 23.06 33.11
CA ILE A 258 22.34 22.42 32.94
C ILE A 258 22.86 22.09 34.34
N ARG A 259 22.92 20.81 34.68
CA ARG A 259 23.32 20.34 36.03
C ARG A 259 24.83 20.15 36.15
N SER A 260 25.45 19.61 35.10
CA SER A 260 26.91 19.46 35.04
C SER A 260 27.40 19.47 33.60
N VAL A 261 28.66 19.88 33.42
CA VAL A 261 29.35 19.89 32.12
C VAL A 261 30.74 19.32 32.36
N THR A 262 31.08 18.24 31.65
CA THR A 262 32.38 17.57 31.76
C THR A 262 33.06 17.56 30.39
N ALA A 263 34.22 18.18 30.29
CA ALA A 263 35.04 18.16 29.08
C ALA A 263 35.82 16.83 28.96
N SER A 264 35.99 16.33 27.74
CA SER A 264 36.78 15.11 27.48
C SER A 264 38.28 15.30 27.72
N ALA A 265 38.76 16.56 27.71
CA ALA A 265 40.13 16.94 28.02
C ALA A 265 40.21 18.42 28.44
N GLN A 266 41.26 18.79 29.18
CA GLN A 266 41.54 20.20 29.54
C GLN A 266 42.29 20.96 28.44
N SER A 267 43.01 20.24 27.58
CA SER A 267 43.69 20.80 26.41
C SER A 267 43.70 19.76 25.30
N VAL A 268 43.65 20.23 24.06
CA VAL A 268 43.74 19.42 22.85
C VAL A 268 44.69 20.11 21.87
N PRO A 269 45.41 19.37 21.02
CA PRO A 269 46.20 19.99 19.95
C PRO A 269 45.28 20.71 18.95
N ALA A 270 45.85 21.60 18.13
CA ALA A 270 45.13 22.20 17.02
C ALA A 270 44.51 21.11 16.13
N TYR A 271 43.23 21.28 15.76
CA TYR A 271 42.41 20.27 15.06
C TYR A 271 42.15 18.97 15.84
N GLY A 272 42.47 18.93 17.13
CA GLY A 272 42.09 17.85 18.04
C GLY A 272 40.61 17.89 18.41
N ARG A 273 40.07 16.76 18.85
CA ARG A 273 38.66 16.62 19.25
C ARG A 273 38.48 16.93 20.73
N LEU A 274 37.57 17.85 21.02
CA LEU A 274 37.09 18.16 22.37
C LEU A 274 35.57 17.92 22.41
N GLU A 275 35.11 17.09 23.33
CA GLU A 275 33.70 16.78 23.53
C GLU A 275 33.29 17.20 24.95
N TRP A 276 32.11 17.80 25.09
CA TRP A 276 31.51 18.04 26.41
C TRP A 276 30.34 17.10 26.62
N SER A 277 30.37 16.37 27.74
CA SER A 277 29.22 15.64 28.24
C SER A 277 28.42 16.55 29.18
N VAL A 278 27.15 16.77 28.87
CA VAL A 278 26.27 17.67 29.61
C VAL A 278 25.14 16.89 30.26
N ASP A 279 25.00 17.00 31.58
CA ASP A 279 23.80 16.57 32.30
C ASP A 279 22.74 17.66 32.15
N LEU A 280 21.90 17.50 31.12
CA LEU A 280 20.79 18.38 30.82
C LEU A 280 19.50 17.81 31.42
N ALA A 281 18.81 18.63 32.20
CA ALA A 281 17.43 18.42 32.56
C ALA A 281 16.54 19.31 31.68
N ALA A 282 15.54 18.73 31.05
CA ALA A 282 14.52 19.46 30.32
C ALA A 282 13.22 18.64 30.22
N THR A 283 12.21 19.23 29.57
CA THR A 283 10.94 18.57 29.26
C THR A 283 10.87 18.35 27.76
N TYR A 284 10.88 17.09 27.32
CA TYR A 284 10.81 16.69 25.91
C TYR A 284 10.31 15.24 25.79
N ASP A 285 9.74 14.90 24.64
CA ASP A 285 9.36 13.54 24.25
C ASP A 285 10.38 12.90 23.31
N ASN A 286 11.02 13.72 22.48
CA ASN A 286 12.03 13.29 21.52
C ASN A 286 13.32 14.12 21.69
N PRO A 287 14.37 13.58 22.34
CA PRO A 287 15.61 14.34 22.55
C PRO A 287 16.41 14.61 21.26
N PHE A 288 15.96 14.09 20.12
CA PHE A 288 16.56 14.33 18.80
C PHE A 288 15.85 15.44 18.02
N ASP A 289 14.73 15.98 18.53
CA ASP A 289 14.01 17.08 17.89
C ASP A 289 14.47 18.42 18.45
N PRO A 290 15.18 19.26 17.67
CA PRO A 290 15.66 20.56 18.14
C PRO A 290 14.53 21.56 18.43
N GLU A 291 13.30 21.32 17.96
CA GLU A 291 12.13 22.13 18.31
C GLU A 291 11.59 21.77 19.70
N GLU A 292 11.86 20.56 20.21
CA GLU A 292 11.51 20.15 21.57
C GLU A 292 12.63 20.47 22.58
N VAL A 293 13.89 20.18 22.23
CA VAL A 293 15.05 20.45 23.09
C VAL A 293 16.29 20.77 22.26
N ARG A 294 16.96 21.89 22.58
CA ARG A 294 18.19 22.33 21.92
C ARG A 294 19.24 22.72 22.94
N LEU A 295 20.49 22.33 22.69
CA LEU A 295 21.66 22.71 23.46
C LEU A 295 22.72 23.22 22.49
N ASP A 296 23.08 24.49 22.59
CA ASP A 296 24.15 25.09 21.79
C ASP A 296 25.33 25.46 22.70
N ALA A 297 26.55 25.30 22.18
CA ALA A 297 27.76 25.81 22.83
C ALA A 297 28.21 27.09 22.12
N LEU A 298 28.41 28.16 22.89
CA LEU A 298 29.06 29.38 22.42
C LEU A 298 30.55 29.30 22.77
N ILE A 299 31.41 29.32 21.75
CA ILE A 299 32.86 29.16 21.90
C ILE A 299 33.54 30.46 21.49
N THR A 300 34.35 31.04 22.38
CA THR A 300 35.25 32.15 22.02
C THR A 300 36.56 31.60 21.48
N CYS A 301 36.84 31.89 20.21
CA CYS A 301 38.07 31.52 19.53
C CYS A 301 39.27 32.37 20.01
N PRO A 302 40.52 31.91 19.80
CA PRO A 302 41.72 32.65 20.21
C PRO A 302 41.87 34.05 19.60
N ASP A 303 41.23 34.30 18.45
CA ASP A 303 41.19 35.61 17.79
C ASP A 303 40.06 36.52 18.31
N GLY A 304 39.31 36.06 19.32
CA GLY A 304 38.19 36.77 19.94
C GLY A 304 36.85 36.61 19.21
N GLN A 305 36.79 35.86 18.11
CA GLN A 305 35.52 35.57 17.43
C GLN A 305 34.68 34.58 18.23
N GLU A 306 33.36 34.65 18.10
CA GLU A 306 32.43 33.68 18.69
C GLU A 306 31.93 32.69 17.65
N LEU A 307 31.89 31.41 18.04
CA LEU A 307 31.38 30.31 17.24
C LEU A 307 30.25 29.60 18.01
N THR A 308 29.07 29.51 17.42
CA THR A 308 27.96 28.70 17.95
C THR A 308 28.02 27.30 17.36
N VAL A 309 28.13 26.28 18.22
CA VAL A 309 28.17 24.87 17.84
C VAL A 309 26.94 24.14 18.40
N PRO A 310 26.08 23.56 17.55
CA PRO A 310 24.93 22.80 18.03
C PRO A 310 25.37 21.49 18.67
N GLY A 311 24.83 21.20 19.85
CA GLY A 311 24.92 19.90 20.51
C GLY A 311 23.97 18.88 19.90
N PHE A 312 24.16 17.62 20.27
CA PHE A 312 23.29 16.51 19.87
C PHE A 312 23.08 15.55 21.03
N PHE A 313 21.94 14.86 21.04
CA PHE A 313 21.69 13.80 22.00
C PHE A 313 22.37 12.50 21.54
N HIS A 314 23.25 11.96 22.39
CA HIS A 314 23.95 10.70 22.12
C HIS A 314 23.26 9.53 22.82
N CYS A 315 22.81 8.54 22.05
CA CYS A 315 22.26 7.30 22.58
C CYS A 315 23.19 6.13 22.20
N PRO A 316 23.84 5.46 23.18
CA PRO A 316 24.67 4.30 22.88
C PRO A 316 23.79 3.17 22.35
N TYR A 317 24.22 2.53 21.27
CA TYR A 317 23.53 1.37 20.70
C TYR A 317 24.49 0.21 20.49
N GLN A 318 23.98 -1.01 20.67
CA GLN A 318 24.68 -2.24 20.36
C GLN A 318 23.95 -2.93 19.20
N ARG A 319 24.69 -3.24 18.12
CA ARG A 319 24.15 -3.97 16.97
C ARG A 319 24.46 -5.45 17.14
N THR A 320 23.44 -6.29 17.00
CA THR A 320 23.61 -7.75 16.96
C THR A 320 23.02 -8.25 15.65
N LEU A 321 23.77 -9.08 14.93
CA LEU A 321 23.24 -9.80 13.77
C LEU A 321 22.51 -11.04 14.30
N VAL A 322 21.23 -11.18 14.00
CA VAL A 322 20.48 -12.41 14.27
C VAL A 322 20.31 -13.11 12.94
N GLY A 323 20.93 -14.28 12.81
CA GLY A 323 20.80 -15.18 11.66
C GLY A 323 19.64 -16.16 11.82
#